data_AF-A0A524HDX1-F1
#
_entry.id   AF-A0A524HDX1-F1
#
_cell.length_a   1.000
_cell.length_b   1.000
_cell.length_c   1.000
_cell.angle_alpha   90.00
_cell.angle_beta   90.00
_cell.angle_gamma   90.00
#
_symmetry.space_group_name_H-M   'P 1'
#
loop_
_entity.id
_entity.type
_entity.pdbx_description
1 polymer ?
#
loop_
_entity_poly.entity_id
_entity_poly.type
_entity_poly.pdbx_seq_one_letter_code
_entity_poly.pdbx_strand_id
1 'polypeptide(L)'
;MRIKIFLFAHLLFCFAVLPAHSFGQAFDVTESQEKDFLKDRYFRVQVVDEQTGRGVGLVRLTTTNNISFITDSNGIAAIYEPGLMNQEVFFHISSHGYEYPKDGFGFSGKAVELEPGGSVTFKIKRLNIAERLYRITGQGIYRDSIITGDSVPLTNPTINGLVMGQDSVQTCWYKDKLYWFWGDTGRPSYPLGHFAMAGAVSLLPAQGGLDPSKGIDLHYFIDEAGFSKKMAPMSEPGMIWLDGFFTVEDSAGKQHMLAMFARVKSLAEVSERGLMHYNEETKLFMPIIRGGPEFLLYNAAGHPLGIKN
;
A
#
# COMPACT_ATOMS: atom_id res chain seq x y z
N MET A 1 -26.83 42.09 46.80
CA MET A 1 -27.45 40.98 47.55
C MET A 1 -26.65 39.71 47.27
N ARG A 2 -25.81 39.33 48.26
CA ARG A 2 -25.16 38.04 48.55
C ARG A 2 -24.61 37.14 47.42
N ILE A 3 -23.28 37.24 47.28
CA ILE A 3 -22.35 36.12 47.05
C ILE A 3 -22.51 35.09 48.18
N LYS A 4 -22.48 33.79 47.88
CA LYS A 4 -22.18 32.73 48.85
C LYS A 4 -21.38 31.57 48.23
N ILE A 5 -20.15 31.49 48.70
CA ILE A 5 -19.24 30.33 48.80
C ILE A 5 -19.81 29.34 49.82
N PHE A 6 -19.72 28.02 49.61
CA PHE A 6 -19.59 26.95 50.64
C PHE A 6 -19.01 25.70 49.96
N LEU A 7 -17.77 25.28 50.22
CA LEU A 7 -17.16 24.59 51.38
C LEU A 7 -17.40 23.06 51.40
N PHE A 8 -16.27 22.34 51.45
CA PHE A 8 -16.06 20.91 51.66
C PHE A 8 -16.86 20.31 52.83
N ALA A 9 -17.32 19.06 52.67
CA ALA A 9 -17.55 18.15 53.78
C ALA A 9 -17.10 16.72 53.39
N HIS A 10 -16.13 16.21 54.15
CA HIS A 10 -15.69 14.82 54.16
C HIS A 10 -16.83 13.89 54.63
N LEU A 11 -16.99 12.75 53.97
CA LEU A 11 -17.55 11.56 54.61
C LEU A 11 -16.58 10.39 54.41
N LEU A 12 -15.94 9.99 55.51
CA LEU A 12 -15.30 8.68 55.67
C LEU A 12 -16.38 7.60 55.56
N PHE A 13 -16.13 6.57 54.73
CA PHE A 13 -16.79 5.27 54.89
C PHE A 13 -15.73 4.19 55.08
N CYS A 14 -15.88 3.46 56.18
CA CYS A 14 -14.98 2.44 56.68
C CYS A 14 -14.75 1.29 55.70
N PHE A 15 -13.50 0.82 55.68
CA PHE A 15 -13.06 -0.44 55.10
C PHE A 15 -13.79 -1.63 55.74
N ALA A 16 -14.49 -2.41 54.91
CA ALA A 16 -14.70 -3.83 55.16
C ALA A 16 -13.74 -4.60 54.24
N VAL A 17 -12.72 -5.20 54.85
CA VAL A 17 -11.77 -6.08 54.17
C VAL A 17 -12.49 -7.39 53.83
N LEU A 18 -12.69 -7.65 52.54
CA LEU A 18 -12.95 -8.99 52.01
C LEU A 18 -11.68 -9.47 51.29
N PRO A 19 -11.34 -10.78 51.34
CA PRO A 19 -10.04 -11.26 50.92
C PRO A 19 -9.91 -11.19 49.39
N ALA A 20 -8.76 -10.65 48.96
CA ALA A 20 -8.35 -10.60 47.57
C ALA A 20 -8.20 -12.02 47.00
N HIS A 21 -9.05 -12.37 46.04
CA HIS A 21 -8.73 -13.33 44.98
C HIS A 21 -8.98 -12.63 43.64
N SER A 22 -8.08 -11.70 43.30
CA SER A 22 -7.99 -11.14 41.95
C SER A 22 -7.06 -12.02 41.13
N PHE A 23 -7.69 -12.80 40.26
CA PHE A 23 -7.13 -13.41 39.06
C PHE A 23 -6.18 -12.45 38.31
N GLY A 24 -5.06 -13.01 37.84
CA GLY A 24 -4.31 -12.52 36.68
C GLY A 24 -3.29 -11.41 36.95
N GLN A 25 -2.02 -11.79 37.09
CA GLN A 25 -0.92 -10.89 36.72
C GLN A 25 -1.04 -10.62 35.21
N ALA A 26 -1.29 -9.38 34.82
CA ALA A 26 -1.03 -8.94 33.46
C ALA A 26 0.49 -8.96 33.28
N PHE A 27 1.00 -9.89 32.47
CA PHE A 27 2.38 -9.84 32.02
C PHE A 27 2.50 -8.72 30.98
N ASP A 28 3.28 -7.69 31.28
CA ASP A 28 3.71 -6.71 30.28
C ASP A 28 4.65 -7.41 29.29
N VAL A 29 4.10 -7.85 28.16
CA VAL A 29 4.87 -8.37 27.03
C VAL A 29 5.47 -7.18 26.28
N THR A 30 6.79 -7.17 26.15
CA THR A 30 7.49 -6.14 25.36
C THR A 30 7.29 -6.37 23.86
N GLU A 31 7.38 -5.31 23.04
CA GLU A 31 7.29 -5.41 21.57
C GLU A 31 8.33 -6.39 20.98
N SER A 32 9.51 -6.49 21.60
CA SER A 32 10.53 -7.49 21.22
C SER A 32 10.08 -8.92 21.53
N GLN A 33 9.50 -9.17 22.70
CA GLN A 33 8.99 -10.50 23.07
C GLN A 33 7.82 -10.93 22.20
N GLU A 34 6.96 -9.99 21.78
CA GLU A 34 5.87 -10.29 20.85
C GLU A 34 6.40 -10.66 19.45
N LYS A 35 7.40 -9.92 18.94
CA LYS A 35 8.04 -10.24 17.66
C LYS A 35 8.74 -11.59 17.68
N ASP A 36 9.49 -11.88 18.73
CA ASP A 36 10.17 -13.17 18.89
C ASP A 36 9.15 -14.31 18.97
N PHE A 37 8.06 -14.12 19.74
CA PHE A 37 6.98 -15.10 19.83
C PHE A 37 6.30 -15.37 18.48
N LEU A 38 6.03 -14.31 17.69
CA LEU A 38 5.48 -14.48 16.35
C LEU A 38 6.48 -15.21 15.45
N LYS A 39 7.73 -14.78 15.42
CA LYS A 39 8.75 -15.41 14.58
C LYS A 39 8.91 -16.91 14.87
N ASP A 40 8.94 -17.30 16.15
CA ASP A 40 9.11 -18.70 16.56
C ASP A 40 7.87 -19.56 16.27
N ARG A 41 6.72 -18.92 16.03
CA ARG A 41 5.47 -19.60 15.72
C ARG A 41 5.29 -19.88 14.22
N TYR A 42 5.79 -19.00 13.36
CA TYR A 42 5.58 -19.08 11.92
C TYR A 42 6.73 -19.83 11.23
N PHE A 43 6.42 -20.62 10.21
CA PHE A 43 7.41 -21.16 9.28
C PHE A 43 7.67 -20.13 8.17
N ARG A 44 8.93 -19.79 7.94
CA ARG A 44 9.33 -18.79 6.94
C ARG A 44 9.63 -19.44 5.60
N VAL A 45 8.75 -19.25 4.61
CA VAL A 45 9.07 -19.58 3.21
C VAL A 45 9.60 -18.34 2.52
N GLN A 46 10.76 -18.44 1.87
CA GLN A 46 11.25 -17.40 0.97
C GLN A 46 11.32 -17.94 -0.46
N VAL A 47 10.85 -17.15 -1.41
CA VAL A 47 10.97 -17.43 -2.83
C VAL A 47 11.86 -16.37 -3.47
N VAL A 48 12.91 -16.81 -4.16
CA VAL A 48 13.89 -15.92 -4.78
C VAL A 48 14.05 -16.22 -6.26
N ASP A 49 14.43 -15.19 -7.01
CA ASP A 49 14.86 -15.29 -8.39
C ASP A 49 16.15 -16.11 -8.44
N GLU A 50 16.18 -17.17 -9.24
CA GLU A 50 17.32 -18.07 -9.36
C GLU A 50 18.60 -17.35 -9.78
N GLN A 51 18.50 -16.33 -10.63
CA GLN A 51 19.65 -15.65 -11.22
C GLN A 51 20.25 -14.59 -10.29
N THR A 52 19.40 -13.84 -9.59
CA THR A 52 19.81 -12.65 -8.83
C THR A 52 19.74 -12.86 -7.32
N GLY A 53 19.03 -13.89 -6.85
CA GLY A 53 18.74 -14.11 -5.44
C GLY A 53 17.75 -13.10 -4.84
N ARG A 54 17.19 -12.19 -5.65
CA ARG A 54 16.19 -11.22 -5.20
C ARG A 54 14.91 -11.94 -4.78
N GLY A 55 14.33 -11.52 -3.66
CA GLY A 55 13.00 -11.97 -3.24
C GLY A 55 11.93 -11.67 -4.27
N VAL A 56 11.08 -12.65 -4.58
CA VAL A 56 10.05 -12.50 -5.61
C VAL A 56 8.67 -12.39 -4.97
N GLY A 57 8.10 -11.19 -5.00
CA GLY A 57 6.76 -10.95 -4.47
C GLY A 57 5.63 -11.48 -5.34
N LEU A 58 4.46 -11.69 -4.74
CA LEU A 58 3.26 -12.24 -5.39
C LEU A 58 3.48 -13.65 -6.00
N VAL A 59 4.31 -14.47 -5.37
CA VAL A 59 4.34 -15.91 -5.64
C VAL A 59 3.26 -16.57 -4.80
N ARG A 60 2.44 -17.41 -5.44
CA ARG A 60 1.40 -18.17 -4.77
C ARG A 60 1.91 -19.55 -4.41
N LEU A 61 1.84 -19.87 -3.13
CA LEU A 61 2.07 -21.17 -2.54
C LEU A 61 0.71 -21.76 -2.19
N THR A 62 0.32 -22.85 -2.85
CA THR A 62 -1.00 -23.46 -2.64
C THR A 62 -0.83 -24.90 -2.15
N THR A 63 -1.46 -25.24 -1.02
CA THR A 63 -1.48 -26.62 -0.51
C THR A 63 -2.42 -27.51 -1.34
N THR A 64 -2.36 -28.82 -1.13
CA THR A 64 -3.22 -29.79 -1.83
C THR A 64 -4.73 -29.61 -1.55
N ASN A 65 -5.09 -28.93 -0.47
CA ASN A 65 -6.47 -28.54 -0.14
C ASN A 65 -6.79 -27.06 -0.43
N ASN A 66 -6.00 -26.40 -1.29
CA ASN A 66 -6.22 -25.04 -1.80
C ASN A 66 -6.01 -23.87 -0.83
N ILE A 67 -5.42 -24.10 0.35
CA ILE A 67 -4.97 -22.99 1.20
C ILE A 67 -3.87 -22.26 0.45
N SER A 68 -4.02 -20.94 0.30
CA SER A 68 -3.11 -20.12 -0.50
C SER A 68 -2.39 -19.08 0.36
N PHE A 69 -1.06 -19.09 0.27
CA PHE A 69 -0.18 -18.07 0.82
C PHE A 69 0.44 -17.29 -0.34
N ILE A 70 0.56 -15.97 -0.19
CA ILE A 70 1.13 -15.10 -1.22
C ILE A 70 2.36 -14.42 -0.64
N THR A 71 3.50 -14.53 -1.33
CA THR A 71 4.71 -13.87 -0.86
C THR A 71 4.60 -12.35 -0.92
N ASP A 72 5.14 -11.70 0.11
CA ASP A 72 5.31 -10.25 0.17
C ASP A 72 6.46 -9.77 -0.74
N SER A 73 6.80 -8.48 -0.70
CA SER A 73 7.80 -7.90 -1.61
C SER A 73 9.25 -8.35 -1.37
N ASN A 74 9.57 -8.99 -0.25
CA ASN A 74 10.85 -9.68 -0.05
C ASN A 74 10.79 -11.16 -0.51
N GLY A 75 9.69 -11.57 -1.15
CA GLY A 75 9.44 -12.94 -1.52
C GLY A 75 9.15 -13.85 -0.33
N ILE A 76 8.70 -13.30 0.80
CA ILE A 76 8.48 -14.06 2.03
C ILE A 76 7.00 -14.34 2.22
N ALA A 77 6.68 -15.58 2.58
CA ALA A 77 5.39 -15.96 3.12
C ALA A 77 5.59 -16.50 4.54
N ALA A 78 4.89 -15.91 5.51
CA ALA A 78 4.90 -16.37 6.89
C ALA A 78 3.74 -17.37 7.06
N ILE A 79 4.06 -18.65 7.20
CA ILE A 79 3.07 -19.73 7.21
C ILE A 79 2.83 -20.21 8.64
N TYR A 80 1.58 -20.13 9.08
CA TYR A 80 1.08 -20.82 10.27
C TYR A 80 -0.32 -21.34 9.96
N GLU A 81 -0.43 -22.67 9.86
CA GLU A 81 -1.70 -23.36 9.70
C GLU A 81 -1.77 -24.48 10.75
N PRO A 82 -2.58 -24.32 11.82
CA PRO A 82 -2.63 -25.26 12.95
C PRO A 82 -2.73 -26.73 12.55
N GLY A 83 -3.46 -27.06 11.48
CA GLY A 83 -3.64 -28.44 11.03
C GLY A 83 -2.45 -29.03 10.26
N LEU A 84 -1.47 -28.21 9.88
CA LEU A 84 -0.36 -28.58 9.00
C LEU A 84 1.03 -28.37 9.63
N MET A 85 1.12 -27.76 10.82
CA MET A 85 2.40 -27.62 11.53
C MET A 85 2.97 -28.99 11.94
N ASN A 86 4.29 -29.13 11.85
CA ASN A 86 5.04 -30.38 12.08
C ASN A 86 4.61 -31.54 11.18
N GLN A 87 4.15 -31.23 9.97
CA GLN A 87 3.85 -32.20 8.92
C GLN A 87 4.69 -31.88 7.67
N GLU A 88 4.88 -32.90 6.85
CA GLU A 88 5.37 -32.72 5.49
C GLU A 88 4.23 -32.16 4.61
N VAL A 89 4.40 -30.95 4.09
CA VAL A 89 3.37 -30.23 3.33
C VAL A 89 3.86 -29.91 1.93
N PHE A 90 3.10 -30.39 0.93
CA PHE A 90 3.33 -30.05 -0.47
C PHE A 90 2.76 -28.68 -0.81
N PHE A 91 3.59 -27.82 -1.39
CA PHE A 91 3.17 -26.55 -1.97
C PHE A 91 3.30 -26.58 -3.49
N HIS A 92 2.19 -26.32 -4.17
CA HIS A 92 2.21 -25.86 -5.56
C HIS A 92 2.77 -24.44 -5.60
N ILE A 93 3.77 -24.21 -6.45
CA ILE A 93 4.45 -22.92 -6.60
C ILE A 93 4.06 -22.35 -7.96
N SER A 94 3.43 -21.18 -7.97
CA SER A 94 3.00 -20.50 -9.20
C SER A 94 3.23 -18.99 -9.12
N SER A 95 3.65 -18.38 -10.23
CA SER A 95 3.76 -16.93 -10.33
C SER A 95 3.76 -16.47 -11.79
N HIS A 96 3.30 -15.25 -12.03
CA HIS A 96 3.39 -14.64 -13.35
C HIS A 96 4.84 -14.29 -13.69
N GLY A 97 5.29 -14.66 -14.89
CA GLY A 97 6.64 -14.33 -15.39
C GLY A 97 7.77 -15.17 -14.80
N TYR A 98 7.46 -16.22 -14.03
CA TYR A 98 8.42 -17.14 -13.43
C TYR A 98 7.93 -18.59 -13.52
N GLU A 99 8.85 -19.53 -13.47
CA GLU A 99 8.57 -20.97 -13.40
C GLU A 99 9.33 -21.65 -12.26
N TYR A 100 8.70 -22.65 -11.65
CA TYR A 100 9.36 -23.61 -10.79
C TYR A 100 9.41 -24.96 -11.52
N PRO A 101 10.48 -25.77 -11.34
CA PRO A 101 10.61 -27.05 -12.03
C PRO A 101 9.41 -27.96 -11.79
N LYS A 102 8.99 -28.65 -12.84
CA LYS A 102 7.96 -29.69 -12.76
C LYS A 102 8.60 -31.03 -12.45
N ASP A 103 7.91 -31.84 -11.66
CA ASP A 103 8.25 -33.25 -11.47
C ASP A 103 7.86 -34.11 -12.69
N GLY A 104 8.07 -35.43 -12.59
CA GLY A 104 7.73 -36.38 -13.65
C GLY A 104 6.23 -36.52 -13.95
N PHE A 105 5.36 -36.01 -13.06
CA PHE A 105 3.91 -35.98 -13.25
C PHE A 105 3.40 -34.61 -13.71
N GLY A 106 4.30 -33.62 -13.83
CA GLY A 106 3.98 -32.27 -14.27
C GLY A 106 3.62 -31.30 -13.15
N PHE A 107 3.74 -31.69 -11.88
CA PHE A 107 3.46 -30.81 -10.75
C PHE A 107 4.64 -29.87 -10.50
N SER A 108 4.34 -28.57 -10.44
CA SER A 108 5.27 -27.50 -10.08
C SER A 108 5.17 -27.22 -8.59
N GLY A 109 6.03 -27.86 -7.79
CA GLY A 109 5.98 -27.74 -6.34
C GLY A 109 6.95 -28.63 -5.60
N LYS A 110 6.95 -28.53 -4.28
CA LYS A 110 7.80 -29.34 -3.40
C LYS A 110 7.17 -29.50 -2.03
N ALA A 111 7.38 -30.68 -1.42
CA ALA A 111 7.04 -30.94 -0.04
C ALA A 111 8.14 -30.47 0.92
N VAL A 112 7.73 -29.88 2.05
CA VAL A 112 8.63 -29.36 3.09
C VAL A 112 8.06 -29.66 4.48
N GLU A 113 8.91 -29.93 5.45
CA GLU A 113 8.52 -30.07 6.86
C GLU A 113 8.23 -28.69 7.45
N LEU A 114 6.99 -28.46 7.90
CA LEU A 114 6.57 -27.17 8.50
C LEU A 114 6.82 -27.12 10.01
N GLU A 115 8.07 -27.09 10.42
CA GLU A 115 8.45 -26.94 11.83
C GLU A 115 8.31 -25.48 12.32
N PRO A 116 7.64 -25.18 13.44
CA PRO A 116 7.56 -23.81 13.97
C PRO A 116 8.95 -23.14 14.10
N GLY A 117 9.07 -21.89 13.63
CA GLY A 117 10.35 -21.15 13.59
C GLY A 117 11.33 -21.62 12.52
N GLY A 118 11.00 -22.69 11.79
CA GLY A 118 11.77 -23.21 10.66
C GLY A 118 11.70 -22.32 9.43
N SER A 119 12.50 -22.65 8.42
CA SER A 119 12.50 -21.91 7.16
C SER A 119 12.89 -22.76 5.95
N VAL A 120 12.46 -22.31 4.76
CA VAL A 120 12.91 -22.87 3.49
C VAL A 120 13.05 -21.77 2.44
N THR A 121 13.95 -21.97 1.48
CA THR A 121 14.08 -21.12 0.30
C THR A 121 13.80 -21.89 -0.98
N PHE A 122 12.89 -21.38 -1.80
CA PHE A 122 12.66 -21.84 -3.16
C PHE A 122 13.30 -20.89 -4.17
N LYS A 123 14.03 -21.43 -5.14
CA LYS A 123 14.54 -20.68 -6.29
C LYS A 123 13.60 -20.89 -7.46
N ILE A 124 13.18 -19.81 -8.12
CA ILE A 124 12.33 -19.85 -9.30
C ILE A 124 13.02 -19.17 -10.48
N LYS A 125 12.85 -19.74 -11.67
CA LYS A 125 13.46 -19.22 -12.89
C LYS A 125 12.59 -18.13 -13.49
N ARG A 126 13.18 -16.96 -13.71
CA ARG A 126 12.52 -15.85 -14.40
C ARG A 126 12.37 -16.14 -15.89
N LEU A 127 11.17 -15.92 -16.42
CA LEU A 127 10.84 -16.08 -17.85
C LEU A 127 10.92 -14.74 -18.59
N ASN A 128 10.58 -13.65 -17.92
CA ASN A 128 10.62 -12.31 -18.49
C ASN A 128 12.05 -11.75 -18.51
N ILE A 129 12.34 -10.89 -19.48
CA ILE A 129 13.61 -10.13 -19.51
C ILE A 129 13.68 -9.17 -18.31
N ALA A 130 12.55 -8.54 -17.96
CA ALA A 130 12.45 -7.63 -16.83
C ALA A 130 12.33 -8.40 -15.50
N GLU A 131 13.15 -7.99 -14.52
CA GLU A 131 13.05 -8.44 -13.13
C GLU A 131 11.88 -7.75 -12.42
N ARG A 132 11.06 -8.52 -11.71
CA ARG A 132 10.02 -7.97 -10.83
C ARG A 132 10.67 -7.53 -9.52
N LEU A 133 10.53 -6.25 -9.18
CA LEU A 133 11.14 -5.68 -7.97
C LEU A 133 10.29 -5.90 -6.72
N TYR A 134 9.15 -5.21 -6.60
CA TYR A 134 8.29 -5.21 -5.41
C TYR A 134 6.94 -4.56 -5.72
N ARG A 135 6.01 -4.59 -4.77
CA ARG A 135 4.77 -3.80 -4.83
C ARG A 135 5.01 -2.39 -4.30
N ILE A 136 4.44 -1.39 -4.98
CA ILE A 136 4.55 0.02 -4.57
C ILE A 136 3.41 0.43 -3.63
N THR A 137 2.20 -0.11 -3.84
CA THR A 137 0.99 0.30 -3.11
C THR A 137 0.23 -0.90 -2.54
N GLY A 138 -0.77 -0.58 -1.71
CA GLY A 138 -1.66 -1.55 -1.09
C GLY A 138 -1.16 -2.08 0.24
N GLN A 139 -2.01 -2.89 0.87
CA GLN A 139 -1.70 -3.45 2.18
C GLN A 139 -0.75 -4.65 2.07
N GLY A 140 0.05 -4.84 3.12
CA GLY A 140 0.89 -6.00 3.35
C GLY A 140 2.12 -6.10 2.46
N ILE A 141 2.67 -4.98 1.98
CA ILE A 141 3.85 -4.97 1.08
C ILE A 141 5.01 -5.76 1.68
N TYR A 142 5.23 -5.66 3.00
CA TYR A 142 6.23 -6.45 3.74
C TYR A 142 5.68 -7.06 5.03
N ARG A 143 4.39 -7.44 5.06
CA ARG A 143 3.76 -8.00 6.27
C ARG A 143 4.51 -9.23 6.79
N ASP A 144 4.79 -10.15 5.89
CA ASP A 144 5.31 -11.48 6.25
C ASP A 144 6.79 -11.42 6.63
N SER A 145 7.54 -10.51 6.00
CA SER A 145 8.88 -10.12 6.42
C SER A 145 8.91 -9.68 7.88
N ILE A 146 8.00 -8.78 8.28
CA ILE A 146 7.97 -8.28 9.66
C ILE A 146 7.62 -9.39 10.66
N ILE A 147 6.66 -10.24 10.32
CA ILE A 147 6.27 -11.39 11.18
C ILE A 147 7.46 -12.33 11.40
N THR A 148 8.29 -12.52 10.38
CA THR A 148 9.45 -13.42 10.42
C THR A 148 10.75 -12.74 10.89
N GLY A 149 10.69 -11.44 11.19
CA GLY A 149 11.81 -10.65 11.71
C GLY A 149 12.81 -10.16 10.65
N ASP A 150 12.44 -10.21 9.37
CA ASP A 150 13.24 -9.70 8.27
C ASP A 150 13.24 -8.17 8.18
N SER A 151 14.36 -7.61 7.71
CA SER A 151 14.48 -6.17 7.48
C SER A 151 13.63 -5.71 6.30
N VAL A 152 13.03 -4.53 6.44
CA VAL A 152 12.18 -3.91 5.42
C VAL A 152 12.62 -2.47 5.16
N PRO A 153 12.52 -1.96 3.92
CA PRO A 153 13.08 -0.65 3.58
C PRO A 153 12.11 0.52 3.84
N LEU A 154 10.80 0.26 3.96
CA LEU A 154 9.77 1.31 4.02
C LEU A 154 9.49 1.76 5.44
N THR A 155 9.16 3.04 5.62
CA THR A 155 8.73 3.60 6.92
C THR A 155 7.36 3.05 7.32
N ASN A 156 6.45 2.87 6.35
CA ASN A 156 5.10 2.31 6.55
C ASN A 156 4.94 0.99 5.76
N PRO A 157 5.58 -0.11 6.20
CA PRO A 157 5.78 -1.32 5.39
C PRO A 157 4.54 -2.24 5.28
N THR A 158 3.56 -2.10 6.17
CA THR A 158 2.36 -2.96 6.22
C THR A 158 1.11 -2.26 5.73
N ILE A 159 0.94 -0.97 6.01
CA ILE A 159 -0.18 -0.17 5.54
C ILE A 159 0.22 1.30 5.53
N ASN A 160 -0.07 2.01 4.44
CA ASN A 160 0.28 3.42 4.26
C ASN A 160 -0.94 4.17 3.70
N GLY A 161 -1.35 5.25 4.35
CA GLY A 161 -2.57 6.01 4.00
C GLY A 161 -3.86 5.19 3.97
N LEU A 162 -3.93 4.08 4.73
CA LEU A 162 -5.01 3.08 4.70
C LEU A 162 -5.38 2.62 3.27
N VAL A 163 -4.41 2.51 2.37
CA VAL A 163 -4.63 2.07 0.99
C VAL A 163 -4.58 0.54 0.90
N MET A 164 -5.62 -0.08 0.32
CA MET A 164 -5.65 -1.53 0.07
C MET A 164 -5.12 -1.92 -1.31
N GLY A 165 -5.19 -1.03 -2.28
CA GLY A 165 -4.72 -1.23 -3.65
C GLY A 165 -5.12 -0.04 -4.53
N GLN A 166 -4.37 0.16 -5.61
CA GLN A 166 -4.52 1.30 -6.52
C GLN A 166 -4.19 0.91 -7.96
N ASP A 167 -4.78 1.62 -8.92
CA ASP A 167 -4.47 1.50 -10.34
C ASP A 167 -3.89 2.79 -10.95
N SER A 168 -3.51 2.71 -12.23
CA SER A 168 -3.28 3.87 -13.10
C SER A 168 -2.24 4.86 -12.57
N VAL A 169 -1.06 4.36 -12.17
CA VAL A 169 0.01 5.21 -11.65
C VAL A 169 0.44 6.27 -12.66
N GLN A 170 0.50 7.51 -12.20
CA GLN A 170 0.98 8.67 -12.92
C GLN A 170 1.99 9.40 -12.04
N THR A 171 3.03 9.96 -12.65
CA THR A 171 4.09 10.65 -11.91
C THR A 171 4.39 12.00 -12.51
N CYS A 172 4.73 12.97 -11.65
CA CYS A 172 5.14 14.29 -12.09
C CYS A 172 6.25 14.82 -11.18
N TRP A 173 7.29 15.39 -11.79
CA TRP A 173 8.36 16.07 -11.07
C TRP A 173 7.93 17.50 -10.80
N TYR A 174 7.92 17.89 -9.54
CA TYR A 174 7.46 19.21 -9.15
C TYR A 174 8.12 19.67 -7.86
N LYS A 175 8.74 20.86 -7.89
CA LYS A 175 9.44 21.48 -6.75
C LYS A 175 10.32 20.48 -6.00
N ASP A 176 11.22 19.86 -6.75
CA ASP A 176 12.24 18.91 -6.29
C ASP A 176 11.72 17.57 -5.73
N LYS A 177 10.41 17.32 -5.76
CA LYS A 177 9.82 16.05 -5.32
C LYS A 177 9.22 15.28 -6.48
N LEU A 178 9.16 13.96 -6.31
CA LEU A 178 8.37 13.10 -7.16
C LEU A 178 6.95 13.01 -6.59
N TYR A 179 5.99 13.53 -7.34
CA TYR A 179 4.57 13.34 -7.04
C TYR A 179 4.07 12.09 -7.74
N TRP A 180 3.23 11.36 -7.02
CA TRP A 180 2.61 10.13 -7.46
C TRP A 180 1.11 10.29 -7.36
N PHE A 181 0.41 9.93 -8.42
CA PHE A 181 -1.04 9.94 -8.47
C PHE A 181 -1.56 8.60 -8.98
N TRP A 182 -2.71 8.19 -8.46
CA TRP A 182 -3.37 6.94 -8.83
C TRP A 182 -4.85 7.19 -9.03
N GLY A 183 -5.49 6.35 -9.83
CA GLY A 183 -6.93 6.39 -10.04
C GLY A 183 -7.68 5.78 -8.85
N ASP A 184 -8.32 4.66 -9.11
CA ASP A 184 -9.22 4.01 -8.16
C ASP A 184 -8.44 3.53 -6.96
N THR A 185 -8.91 3.89 -5.76
CA THR A 185 -8.19 3.61 -4.52
C THR A 185 -9.08 2.86 -3.55
N GLY A 186 -8.68 1.64 -3.18
CA GLY A 186 -9.38 0.79 -2.22
C GLY A 186 -9.05 1.14 -0.77
N ARG A 187 -9.99 0.85 0.15
CA ARG A 187 -9.84 1.06 1.61
C ARG A 187 -10.21 -0.19 2.41
N PRO A 188 -9.78 -0.32 3.68
CA PRO A 188 -10.09 -1.50 4.49
C PRO A 188 -11.57 -1.65 4.83
N SER A 189 -12.25 -0.53 5.11
CA SER A 189 -13.58 -0.54 5.72
C SER A 189 -14.73 -0.83 4.78
N TYR A 190 -14.50 -0.91 3.47
CA TYR A 190 -15.53 -1.14 2.46
C TYR A 190 -14.91 -1.64 1.14
N PRO A 191 -15.60 -2.47 0.33
CA PRO A 191 -15.07 -2.98 -0.95
C PRO A 191 -14.67 -1.90 -1.96
N LEU A 192 -15.20 -0.68 -1.82
CA LEU A 192 -14.81 0.49 -2.60
C LEU A 192 -14.16 1.54 -1.69
N GLY A 193 -13.28 2.38 -2.24
CA GLY A 193 -12.74 3.55 -1.55
C GLY A 193 -13.15 4.85 -2.23
N HIS A 194 -12.24 5.48 -2.98
CA HIS A 194 -12.55 6.72 -3.70
C HIS A 194 -12.06 6.70 -5.16
N PHE A 195 -12.69 7.56 -5.97
CA PHE A 195 -12.58 7.63 -7.43
C PHE A 195 -12.34 9.08 -7.89
N ALA A 196 -11.45 9.80 -7.19
CA ALA A 196 -11.16 11.20 -7.44
C ALA A 196 -9.67 11.51 -7.30
N MET A 197 -8.86 10.55 -7.77
CA MET A 197 -7.41 10.49 -7.67
C MET A 197 -6.87 10.44 -6.25
N ALA A 198 -5.93 9.52 -6.00
CA ALA A 198 -5.11 9.53 -4.81
C ALA A 198 -3.77 10.20 -5.11
N GLY A 199 -3.07 10.66 -4.06
CA GLY A 199 -1.78 11.32 -4.22
C GLY A 199 -0.81 10.99 -3.09
N ALA A 200 0.47 10.90 -3.44
CA ALA A 200 1.58 10.83 -2.50
C ALA A 200 2.79 11.58 -3.07
N VAL A 201 3.78 11.81 -2.21
CA VAL A 201 5.11 12.30 -2.63
C VAL A 201 6.19 11.36 -2.12
N SER A 202 7.29 11.27 -2.86
CA SER A 202 8.55 10.68 -2.38
C SER A 202 9.71 11.63 -2.66
N LEU A 203 10.75 11.54 -1.84
CA LEU A 203 12.03 12.18 -2.13
C LEU A 203 12.76 11.41 -3.22
N LEU A 204 13.57 12.11 -4.01
CA LEU A 204 14.52 11.48 -4.92
C LEU A 204 15.68 10.85 -4.12
N PRO A 205 16.37 9.81 -4.65
CA PRO A 205 17.51 9.21 -3.96
C PRO A 205 18.59 10.23 -3.58
N ALA A 206 18.87 11.18 -4.48
CA ALA A 206 19.83 12.26 -4.25
C ALA A 206 19.43 13.22 -3.10
N GLN A 207 18.19 13.15 -2.62
CA GLN A 207 17.64 13.99 -1.57
C GLN A 207 17.25 13.19 -0.31
N GLY A 208 17.80 11.98 -0.16
CA GLY A 208 17.51 11.10 0.98
C GLY A 208 16.32 10.16 0.79
N GLY A 209 15.75 10.10 -0.42
CA GLY A 209 14.83 9.03 -0.80
C GLY A 209 15.53 7.67 -0.90
N LEU A 210 14.75 6.59 -0.92
CA LEU A 210 15.27 5.24 -1.08
C LEU A 210 15.84 5.00 -2.47
N ASP A 211 16.85 4.13 -2.56
CA ASP A 211 17.27 3.52 -3.82
C ASP A 211 16.06 2.83 -4.47
N PRO A 212 15.69 3.15 -5.73
CA PRO A 212 14.54 2.55 -6.40
C PRO A 212 14.64 1.03 -6.56
N SER A 213 15.84 0.44 -6.46
CA SER A 213 16.01 -1.02 -6.43
C SER A 213 15.60 -1.67 -5.10
N LYS A 214 15.41 -0.86 -4.05
CA LYS A 214 15.04 -1.28 -2.69
C LYS A 214 13.60 -0.93 -2.32
N GLY A 215 13.11 0.25 -2.69
CA GLY A 215 11.76 0.68 -2.34
C GLY A 215 11.48 2.13 -2.69
N ILE A 216 10.24 2.57 -2.41
CA ILE A 216 9.80 3.95 -2.56
C ILE A 216 9.05 4.31 -1.28
N ASP A 217 9.60 5.23 -0.48
CA ASP A 217 8.94 5.68 0.74
C ASP A 217 7.91 6.77 0.40
N LEU A 218 6.67 6.33 0.23
CA LEU A 218 5.55 7.20 -0.13
C LEU A 218 5.01 7.92 1.10
N HIS A 219 4.88 9.25 0.99
CA HIS A 219 4.15 10.07 1.95
C HIS A 219 2.81 10.47 1.34
N TYR A 220 1.76 9.72 1.69
CA TYR A 220 0.41 9.97 1.18
C TYR A 220 -0.15 11.29 1.68
N PHE A 221 -0.91 11.97 0.81
CA PHE A 221 -1.87 12.96 1.27
C PHE A 221 -3.07 12.20 1.86
N ILE A 222 -3.34 12.43 3.15
CA ILE A 222 -4.39 11.75 3.89
C ILE A 222 -5.49 12.71 4.33
N ASP A 223 -6.69 12.18 4.51
CA ASP A 223 -7.83 12.88 5.12
C ASP A 223 -7.79 12.79 6.65
N GLU A 224 -8.80 13.37 7.31
CA GLU A 224 -8.92 13.38 8.78
C GLU A 224 -9.09 11.98 9.38
N ALA A 225 -9.54 11.00 8.59
CA ALA A 225 -9.64 9.61 9.00
C ALA A 225 -8.33 8.81 8.75
N GLY A 226 -7.29 9.46 8.23
CA GLY A 226 -6.00 8.85 7.89
C GLY A 226 -6.01 8.04 6.60
N PHE A 227 -7.11 8.06 5.83
CA PHE A 227 -7.19 7.41 4.53
C PHE A 227 -6.68 8.34 3.43
N SER A 228 -6.23 7.78 2.30
CA SER A 228 -5.85 8.55 1.11
C SER A 228 -6.91 9.62 0.79
N LYS A 229 -6.46 10.87 0.79
CA LYS A 229 -7.26 12.04 0.42
C LYS A 229 -7.59 12.00 -1.07
N LYS A 230 -8.81 12.41 -1.42
CA LYS A 230 -9.21 12.73 -2.81
C LYS A 230 -8.44 13.95 -3.28
N MET A 231 -7.68 13.82 -4.36
CA MET A 231 -6.83 14.90 -4.88
C MET A 231 -7.56 15.81 -5.86
N ALA A 232 -8.61 15.33 -6.53
CA ALA A 232 -9.40 16.10 -7.48
C ALA A 232 -10.92 16.01 -7.18
N PRO A 233 -11.37 16.38 -5.95
CA PRO A 233 -12.79 16.31 -5.62
C PRO A 233 -13.59 17.35 -6.42
N MET A 234 -14.74 16.95 -6.97
CA MET A 234 -15.74 17.86 -7.55
C MET A 234 -17.10 17.65 -6.87
N SER A 235 -17.93 18.68 -6.89
CA SER A 235 -19.30 18.63 -6.36
C SER A 235 -20.25 17.82 -7.24
N GLU A 236 -19.97 17.79 -8.54
CA GLU A 236 -20.78 17.12 -9.55
C GLU A 236 -20.60 15.60 -9.47
N PRO A 237 -21.65 14.83 -9.74
CA PRO A 237 -21.57 13.38 -9.71
C PRO A 237 -20.63 12.86 -10.82
N GLY A 238 -19.97 11.75 -10.50
CA GLY A 238 -19.09 11.03 -11.41
C GLY A 238 -17.74 10.69 -10.78
N MET A 239 -17.05 9.76 -11.41
CA MET A 239 -15.65 9.44 -11.11
C MET A 239 -14.78 10.45 -11.86
N ILE A 240 -13.65 10.82 -11.25
CA ILE A 240 -12.75 11.84 -11.78
C ILE A 240 -11.37 11.22 -11.88
N TRP A 241 -10.89 11.11 -13.11
CA TRP A 241 -9.56 10.60 -13.41
C TRP A 241 -8.74 11.66 -14.10
N LEU A 242 -7.51 11.82 -13.64
CA LEU A 242 -6.53 12.74 -14.21
C LEU A 242 -5.44 11.93 -14.91
N ASP A 243 -4.92 12.48 -15.99
CA ASP A 243 -3.85 11.89 -16.79
C ASP A 243 -3.00 13.01 -17.42
N GLY A 244 -1.81 12.64 -17.92
CA GLY A 244 -0.84 13.54 -18.51
C GLY A 244 -0.54 14.69 -17.57
N PHE A 245 0.04 14.36 -16.41
CA PHE A 245 0.52 15.35 -15.46
C PHE A 245 1.81 15.97 -16.00
N PHE A 246 1.91 17.29 -15.96
CA PHE A 246 3.10 18.00 -16.40
C PHE A 246 3.31 19.29 -15.60
N THR A 247 4.54 19.79 -15.66
CA THR A 247 4.94 21.06 -15.03
C THR A 247 5.26 22.09 -16.10
N VAL A 248 4.76 23.31 -15.93
CA VAL A 248 5.08 24.46 -16.77
C VAL A 248 5.59 25.61 -15.90
N GLU A 249 6.35 26.53 -16.49
CA GLU A 249 6.76 27.77 -15.84
C GLU A 249 5.93 28.94 -16.38
N ASP A 250 5.49 29.82 -15.49
CA ASP A 250 4.85 31.07 -15.87
C ASP A 250 5.88 32.13 -16.32
N SER A 251 5.40 33.31 -16.72
CA SER A 251 6.28 34.41 -17.15
C SER A 251 7.19 34.97 -16.04
N ALA A 252 6.92 34.65 -14.78
CA ALA A 252 7.76 34.98 -13.62
C ALA A 252 8.72 33.83 -13.23
N GLY A 253 8.73 32.72 -13.99
CA GLY A 253 9.55 31.53 -13.71
C GLY A 253 9.01 30.65 -12.59
N LYS A 254 7.75 30.87 -12.15
CA LYS A 254 7.12 30.03 -11.14
C LYS A 254 6.62 28.74 -11.78
N GLN A 255 6.93 27.60 -11.18
CA GLN A 255 6.41 26.31 -11.64
C GLN A 255 4.94 26.10 -11.25
N HIS A 256 4.19 25.50 -12.17
CA HIS A 256 2.79 25.08 -12.02
C HIS A 256 2.62 23.65 -12.50
N MET A 257 2.01 22.81 -11.67
CA MET A 257 1.61 21.46 -12.09
C MET A 257 0.18 21.48 -12.65
N LEU A 258 0.03 20.91 -13.83
CA LEU A 258 -1.23 20.78 -14.56
C LEU A 258 -1.49 19.31 -14.89
N ALA A 259 -2.75 18.97 -15.12
CA ALA A 259 -3.17 17.67 -15.59
C ALA A 259 -4.42 17.79 -16.46
N MET A 260 -4.58 16.87 -17.40
CA MET A 260 -5.88 16.67 -18.04
C MET A 260 -6.78 15.91 -17.08
N PHE A 261 -8.09 16.14 -17.15
CA PHE A 261 -9.07 15.34 -16.42
C PHE A 261 -10.20 14.88 -17.31
N ALA A 262 -10.81 13.77 -16.91
CA ALA A 262 -12.12 13.35 -17.36
C ALA A 262 -13.02 13.12 -16.14
N ARG A 263 -14.25 13.63 -16.21
CA ARG A 263 -15.33 13.25 -15.29
C ARG A 263 -16.28 12.30 -16.02
N VAL A 264 -16.44 11.11 -15.47
CA VAL A 264 -17.21 10.04 -16.11
C VAL A 264 -18.38 9.61 -15.23
N LYS A 265 -19.50 9.25 -15.86
CA LYS A 265 -20.65 8.64 -15.15
C LYS A 265 -20.50 7.12 -15.07
N SER A 266 -19.89 6.53 -16.10
CA SER A 266 -19.60 5.11 -16.22
C SER A 266 -18.34 4.91 -17.07
N LEU A 267 -17.86 3.68 -17.18
CA LEU A 267 -16.72 3.35 -18.04
C LEU A 267 -16.95 3.68 -19.52
N ALA A 268 -18.20 3.83 -19.97
CA ALA A 268 -18.56 4.13 -21.35
C ALA A 268 -18.99 5.59 -21.58
N GLU A 269 -19.37 6.33 -20.52
CA GLU A 269 -19.97 7.65 -20.65
C GLU A 269 -19.12 8.73 -19.95
N VAL A 270 -18.39 9.48 -20.77
CA VAL A 270 -17.67 10.68 -20.35
C VAL A 270 -18.65 11.86 -20.30
N SER A 271 -18.69 12.57 -19.17
CA SER A 271 -19.50 13.79 -19.04
C SER A 271 -18.73 15.04 -19.41
N GLU A 272 -17.43 15.05 -19.12
CA GLU A 272 -16.62 16.25 -19.18
C GLU A 272 -15.14 15.91 -19.36
N ARG A 273 -14.43 16.75 -20.09
CA ARG A 273 -12.98 16.74 -20.15
C ARG A 273 -12.44 18.16 -19.98
N GLY A 274 -11.19 18.29 -19.55
CA GLY A 274 -10.59 19.59 -19.40
C GLY A 274 -9.19 19.57 -18.80
N LEU A 275 -8.79 20.69 -18.23
CA LEU A 275 -7.53 20.87 -17.52
C LEU A 275 -7.79 21.23 -16.05
N MET A 276 -6.98 20.65 -15.17
CA MET A 276 -6.90 21.05 -13.77
C MET A 276 -5.50 21.59 -13.43
N HIS A 277 -5.47 22.52 -12.49
CA HIS A 277 -4.25 23.06 -11.88
C HIS A 277 -4.13 22.60 -10.43
N TYR A 278 -2.92 22.17 -10.05
CA TYR A 278 -2.62 21.83 -8.67
C TYR A 278 -2.46 23.08 -7.82
N ASN A 279 -3.36 23.28 -6.87
CA ASN A 279 -3.28 24.34 -5.87
C ASN A 279 -2.41 23.87 -4.69
N GLU A 280 -1.32 24.60 -4.43
CA GLU A 280 -0.34 24.21 -3.42
C GLU A 280 -0.80 24.42 -1.97
N GLU A 281 -1.70 25.38 -1.76
CA GLU A 281 -2.24 25.71 -0.44
C GLU A 281 -3.22 24.62 0.01
N THR A 282 -4.17 24.27 -0.87
CA THR A 282 -5.19 23.26 -0.56
C THR A 282 -4.70 21.84 -0.82
N LYS A 283 -3.62 21.69 -1.60
CA LYS A 283 -3.08 20.43 -2.12
C LYS A 283 -4.12 19.64 -2.91
N LEU A 284 -4.86 20.33 -3.77
CA LEU A 284 -5.93 19.77 -4.60
C LEU A 284 -5.77 20.23 -6.05
N PHE A 285 -6.23 19.41 -6.98
CA PHE A 285 -6.44 19.81 -8.36
C PHE A 285 -7.78 20.52 -8.50
N MET A 286 -7.74 21.71 -9.09
CA MET A 286 -8.90 22.56 -9.34
C MET A 286 -9.09 22.72 -10.85
N PRO A 287 -10.32 22.57 -11.39
CA PRO A 287 -10.58 22.79 -12.80
C PRO A 287 -10.24 24.22 -13.21
N ILE A 288 -9.48 24.38 -14.29
CA ILE A 288 -9.16 25.68 -14.91
C ILE A 288 -9.73 25.81 -16.32
N ILE A 289 -9.94 24.68 -17.00
CA ILE A 289 -10.64 24.61 -18.28
C ILE A 289 -11.61 23.44 -18.21
N ARG A 290 -12.86 23.66 -18.61
CA ARG A 290 -13.94 22.67 -18.60
C ARG A 290 -14.57 22.63 -19.99
N GLY A 291 -14.74 21.44 -20.55
CA GLY A 291 -15.33 21.24 -21.87
C GLY A 291 -16.14 19.95 -21.94
N GLY A 292 -16.90 19.80 -23.02
CA GLY A 292 -17.68 18.58 -23.27
C GLY A 292 -16.80 17.35 -23.52
N PRO A 293 -17.42 16.19 -23.78
CA PRO A 293 -16.70 14.94 -24.04
C PRO A 293 -15.68 15.02 -25.20
N GLU A 294 -15.97 15.85 -26.20
CA GLU A 294 -15.15 16.09 -27.40
C GLU A 294 -14.14 17.25 -27.24
N PHE A 295 -13.90 17.74 -26.02
CA PHE A 295 -13.01 18.89 -25.79
C PHE A 295 -11.56 18.62 -26.26
N LEU A 296 -11.08 17.40 -26.09
CA LEU A 296 -9.76 16.99 -26.58
C LEU A 296 -9.93 16.30 -27.94
N LEU A 297 -9.05 16.65 -28.90
CA LEU A 297 -9.01 16.04 -30.23
C LEU A 297 -8.92 14.51 -30.19
N TYR A 298 -8.33 13.95 -29.13
CA TYR A 298 -8.39 12.52 -28.85
C TYR A 298 -8.64 12.28 -27.36
N ASN A 299 -9.20 11.10 -27.08
CA ASN A 299 -9.69 10.70 -25.77
C ASN A 299 -8.60 10.22 -24.79
N ALA A 300 -7.35 10.09 -25.24
CA ALA A 300 -6.20 9.60 -24.48
C ALA A 300 -5.21 10.74 -24.16
N ALA A 301 -4.30 10.53 -23.20
CA ALA A 301 -3.27 11.51 -22.86
C ALA A 301 -2.18 11.67 -23.93
N GLY A 302 -1.41 12.77 -23.84
CA GLY A 302 -0.20 13.01 -24.65
C GLY A 302 -0.33 14.08 -25.74
N HIS A 303 -1.39 14.91 -25.73
CA HIS A 303 -1.57 15.95 -26.74
C HIS A 303 -0.96 17.30 -26.33
N PRO A 304 -0.30 18.02 -27.25
CA PRO A 304 0.15 19.37 -26.99
C PRO A 304 -1.06 20.29 -26.84
N LEU A 305 -1.19 20.93 -25.68
CA LEU A 305 -2.18 21.98 -25.44
C LEU A 305 -1.47 23.32 -25.51
N GLY A 306 -1.92 24.19 -26.42
CA GLY A 306 -1.43 25.56 -26.49
C GLY A 306 -1.91 26.34 -25.27
N ILE A 307 -1.03 26.59 -24.31
CA ILE A 307 -1.28 27.55 -23.24
C ILE A 307 -1.00 28.94 -23.84
N LYS A 308 -2.06 29.74 -24.04
CA LYS A 308 -1.87 31.15 -24.39
C LYS A 308 -1.46 31.89 -23.12
N ASN A 309 -0.23 32.43 -23.15
CA ASN A 309 0.23 33.45 -22.20
C ASN A 309 -0.60 34.72 -22.31
#